data_AF-M0CWP4-F1
#
_entry.id   AF-M0CWP4-F1
#
_cell.length_a   1.000
_cell.length_b   1.000
_cell.length_c   1.000
_cell.angle_alpha   90.00
_cell.angle_beta   90.00
_cell.angle_gamma   90.00
#
_symmetry.space_group_name_H-M   'P 1'
#
loop_
_entity.id
_entity.type
_entity.pdbx_description
1 polymer ?
#
loop_
_entity_poly.entity_id
_entity_poly.type
_entity_poly.pdbx_seq_one_letter_code
_entity_poly.pdbx_strand_id
1 'polypeptide(L)' 'MYTVLEYEGPLTQKTLAEETRLSQRSVRSALSDLTDADIVEERIYPADARQRLYAIDTE' A
#
# COMPACT_ATOMS: atom_id res chain seq x y z
N MET A 1 1.35 6.26 5.42
CA MET A 1 1.08 5.01 4.68
C MET A 1 0.06 4.18 5.45
N TYR A 2 0.43 3.66 6.62
CA TYR A 2 -0.46 2.94 7.53
C TYR A 2 -1.83 3.62 7.69
N THR A 3 -1.85 4.88 8.14
CA THR A 3 -3.10 5.63 8.36
C THR A 3 -3.99 5.70 7.13
N VAL A 4 -3.42 5.84 5.93
CA VAL A 4 -4.22 5.89 4.70
C VAL A 4 -4.84 4.53 4.40
N LEU A 5 -4.07 3.45 4.54
CA LEU A 5 -4.58 2.08 4.36
C LEU A 5 -5.61 1.69 5.42
N GLU A 6 -5.46 2.20 6.65
CA GLU A 6 -6.40 1.99 7.74
C GLU A 6 -7.76 2.67 7.46
N TYR A 7 -7.78 3.88 6.88
CA TYR A 7 -9.02 4.60 6.60
C TYR A 7 -9.64 4.28 5.23
N GLU A 8 -8.84 4.18 4.18
CA GLU A 8 -9.29 3.99 2.79
C GLU A 8 -9.41 2.50 2.41
N GLY A 9 -8.79 1.61 3.18
CA GLY A 9 -8.69 0.19 2.88
C GLY A 9 -7.61 -0.13 1.83
N PRO A 10 -7.74 -1.25 1.10
CA PRO A 10 -6.68 -1.72 0.21
C PRO A 10 -6.45 -0.81 -1.00
N LEU A 11 -5.23 -0.31 -1.16
CA LEU A 11 -4.87 0.61 -2.25
C LEU A 11 -3.62 0.16 -3.02
N THR A 12 -3.51 0.59 -4.29
CA THR A 12 -2.30 0.40 -5.08
C THR A 12 -1.23 1.43 -4.72
N GLN A 13 0.05 1.16 -5.01
CA GLN A 13 1.13 2.15 -4.81
C GLN A 13 0.83 3.47 -5.54
N LYS A 14 0.27 3.38 -6.75
CA LYS A 14 -0.10 4.55 -7.55
C LYS A 14 -1.15 5.41 -6.83
N THR A 15 -2.24 4.80 -6.38
CA THR A 15 -3.30 5.51 -5.65
C THR A 15 -2.74 6.10 -4.35
N LEU A 16 -1.91 5.35 -3.63
CA LEU A 16 -1.25 5.85 -2.42
C LEU A 16 -0.38 7.08 -2.68
N ALA A 17 0.36 7.13 -3.80
CA ALA A 17 1.13 8.32 -4.17
C ALA A 17 0.23 9.52 -4.50
N GLU A 18 -0.91 9.28 -5.13
CA GLU A 18 -1.90 10.32 -5.45
C GLU A 18 -2.54 10.89 -4.17
N GLU A 19 -3.01 10.03 -3.26
CA GLU A 19 -3.65 10.42 -1.99
C GLU A 19 -2.68 11.11 -1.03
N THR A 20 -1.48 10.55 -0.87
CA THR A 20 -0.48 11.09 0.08
C THR A 20 0.31 12.28 -0.46
N ARG A 21 0.20 12.57 -1.77
CA ARG A 21 1.05 13.53 -2.48
C ARG A 21 2.56 13.24 -2.36
N LEU A 22 2.92 11.99 -2.04
CA LEU A 22 4.32 11.56 -1.97
C LEU A 22 4.83 11.09 -3.32
N SER A 23 6.15 11.04 -3.47
CA SER A 23 6.76 10.38 -4.61
C SER A 23 6.49 8.87 -4.58
N GLN A 24 6.39 8.25 -5.75
CA GLN A 24 6.27 6.78 -5.86
C GLN A 24 7.41 6.04 -5.13
N ARG A 25 8.62 6.61 -5.11
CA ARG A 25 9.76 6.03 -4.39
C ARG A 25 9.54 6.03 -2.88
N SER A 26 9.03 7.13 -2.33
CA SER A 26 8.72 7.26 -0.91
C SER A 26 7.59 6.30 -0.50
N VAL A 27 6.56 6.19 -1.34
CA VAL A 27 5.48 5.21 -1.15
C VAL A 27 6.04 3.79 -1.10
N ARG A 28 6.87 3.43 -2.07
CA ARG A 28 7.49 2.09 -2.13
C ARG A 28 8.36 1.79 -0.91
N SER A 29 9.17 2.76 -0.47
CA SER A 29 9.99 2.58 0.73
C SER A 29 9.11 2.35 1.96
N ALA A 30 8.10 3.20 2.17
CA ALA A 30 7.21 3.08 3.31
C ALA A 30 6.41 1.76 3.31
N LEU A 31 5.98 1.27 2.14
CA LEU A 31 5.32 -0.03 2.05
C LEU A 31 6.30 -1.18 2.30
N SER A 32 7.53 -1.10 1.82
CA SER A 32 8.58 -2.09 2.14
C SER A 32 8.79 -2.16 3.65
N ASP A 33 8.99 -1.02 4.31
CA ASP A 33 9.22 -0.95 5.75
C ASP A 33 8.03 -1.53 6.56
N LEU A 34 6.80 -1.30 6.09
CA LEU A 34 5.59 -1.82 6.74
C LEU A 34 5.35 -3.32 6.47
N THR A 35 5.67 -3.81 5.27
CA THR A 35 5.60 -5.23 4.96
C THR A 35 6.69 -6.02 5.65
N ASP A 36 7.91 -5.48 5.76
CA ASP A 36 9.02 -6.09 6.51
C ASP A 36 8.72 -6.17 8.02
N ALA A 37 7.81 -5.32 8.52
CA ALA A 37 7.33 -5.32 9.88
C ALA A 37 6.04 -6.15 10.08
N ASP A 38 5.58 -6.87 9.05
CA ASP A 38 4.33 -7.65 9.04
C ASP A 38 3.07 -6.81 9.40
N ILE A 39 3.09 -5.50 9.11
CA ILE A 39 1.94 -4.60 9.36
C ILE A 39 1.03 -4.50 8.13
N VAL A 40 1.58 -4.74 6.94
CA VAL A 40 0.86 -4.61 5.67
C VAL A 40 1.15 -5.81 4.77
N GLU A 41 0.08 -6.39 4.23
CA GLU A 41 0.15 -7.46 3.25
C GLU A 41 0.00 -6.94 1.82
N GLU A 42 0.65 -7.63 0.86
CA GLU A 42 0.48 -7.39 -0.57
C GLU A 42 -0.31 -8.50 -1.26
N ARG A 43 -1.26 -8.13 -2.12
CA ARG A 43 -2.10 -9.05 -2.89
C ARG A 43 -2.19 -8.63 -4.36
N ILE A 44 -2.50 -9.57 -5.24
CA ILE A 44 -2.69 -9.27 -6.67
C ILE A 44 -3.89 -8.32 -6.82
N TYR A 45 -3.73 -7.26 -7.62
CA TYR A 45 -4.85 -6.39 -7.94
C TYR A 45 -5.74 -7.04 -9.02
N PRO A 46 -7.01 -7.36 -8.76
CA PRO A 46 -7.84 -8.11 -9.71
C PRO A 46 -8.07 -7.39 -11.05
N ALA A 47 -8.10 -6.05 -11.05
CA ALA A 47 -8.33 -5.27 -12.27
C ALA A 47 -7.07 -5.10 -13.14
N ASP A 48 -5.87 -5.24 -12.57
CA ASP A 48 -4.61 -5.23 -13.32
C ASP A 48 -3.56 -6.06 -12.56
N ALA A 49 -3.35 -7.30 -12.99
CA ALA A 49 -2.46 -8.25 -12.32
C ALA A 49 -0.98 -7.82 -12.29
N ARG A 50 -0.60 -6.78 -13.04
CA ARG A 50 0.74 -6.17 -12.96
C ARG A 50 0.91 -5.29 -11.72
N GLN A 51 -0.19 -4.94 -11.06
CA GLN A 51 -0.22 -4.11 -9.87
C GLN A 51 -0.53 -4.97 -8.63
N ARG A 52 -0.18 -4.41 -7.48
CA ARG A 52 -0.46 -4.99 -6.15
C ARG A 52 -1.37 -4.06 -5.37
N LEU A 53 -2.28 -4.65 -4.60
CA LEU A 53 -3.00 -3.98 -3.53
C LEU A 53 -2.25 -4.20 -2.22
N TYR A 54 -2.20 -3.16 -1.40
CA TYR A 54 -1.64 -3.17 -0.06
C TYR A 54 -2.77 -2.97 0.93
N ALA A 55 -2.84 -3.79 1.99
CA ALA A 55 -3.85 -3.70 3.04
C ALA A 55 -3.20 -3.86 4.41
N ILE A 56 -3.79 -3.25 5.45
CA ILE A 56 -3.36 -3.49 6.83
C ILE A 56 -3.62 -4.96 7.17
N ASP A 57 -2.61 -5.63 7.71
CA ASP A 57 -2.80 -6.95 8.28
C ASP A 57 -3.58 -6.77 9.59
N THR A 58 -4.86 -7.14 9.54
CA THR A 58 -5.78 -7.00 10.66
C THR A 58 -5.97 -8.38 11.25
N GLU A 59 -5.04 -8.79 12.11
CA GLU A 59 -5.24 -9.97 12.97
C GLU A 59 -6.36 -9.75 14.00
#